data_AF-A0A7S3ERG0-F1
#
_entry.id   AF-A0A7S3ERG0-F1
#
_cell.length_a   1.000
_cell.length_b   1.000
_cell.length_c   1.000
_cell.angle_alpha   90.00
_cell.angle_beta   90.00
_cell.angle_gamma   90.00
#
_symmetry.space_group_name_H-M   'P 1'
#
loop_
_entity.id
_entity.type
_entity.pdbx_description
1 polymer ?
#
loop_
_entity_poly.entity_id
_entity_poly.type
_entity_poly.pdbx_seq_one_letter_code
_entity_poly.pdbx_strand_id
1 'polypeptide(L)'
;EKMSSMEALIARAVVCASHAPDAAAPPAAAPLADVLPPTEVFESARTNFRMRAAFKIWREAEDLHYVMFNRGDSDTPQQVLTYPMGSVRLNELMTPLREALSRDRTLSERINDVRFLTTLTGDALISI
;
A
#
# COMPACT_ATOMS: atom_id res chain seq x y z
N GLU A 1 -36.04 10.93 -26.27
CA GLU A 1 -34.63 10.82 -26.70
C GLU A 1 -33.67 10.83 -25.51
N LYS A 2 -33.91 9.91 -24.57
CA LYS A 2 -33.03 9.60 -23.43
C LYS A 2 -32.40 8.26 -23.77
N MET A 3 -31.10 8.22 -24.06
CA MET A 3 -30.21 7.08 -23.75
C MET A 3 -28.81 7.18 -24.38
N SER A 4 -28.51 8.16 -25.24
CA SER A 4 -27.24 8.12 -26.01
C SER A 4 -26.02 8.76 -25.31
N SER A 5 -26.20 9.44 -24.18
CA SER A 5 -25.11 10.28 -23.60
C SER A 5 -24.45 9.72 -22.34
N MET A 6 -24.81 8.51 -21.90
CA MET A 6 -24.38 7.95 -20.60
C MET A 6 -23.48 6.72 -20.71
N GLU A 7 -23.08 6.31 -21.91
CA GLU A 7 -22.18 5.16 -22.14
C GLU A 7 -20.70 5.52 -22.32
N ALA A 8 -20.34 6.81 -22.33
CA ALA A 8 -18.94 7.23 -22.50
C ALA A 8 -18.12 7.25 -21.19
N LEU A 9 -18.65 6.76 -20.07
CA LEU A 9 -18.05 6.95 -18.74
C LEU A 9 -17.18 5.78 -18.22
N ILE A 10 -17.07 4.67 -18.93
CA ILE A 10 -16.45 3.45 -18.36
C ILE A 10 -15.33 2.90 -19.25
N ALA A 11 -14.19 3.58 -19.24
CA ALA A 11 -12.90 2.98 -19.60
C ALA A 11 -11.75 3.76 -18.94
N ARG A 12 -11.81 3.96 -17.62
CA ARG A 12 -10.75 4.65 -16.87
C ARG A 12 -9.80 3.63 -16.27
N ALA A 13 -8.82 3.20 -17.07
CA ALA A 13 -7.72 2.38 -16.58
C ALA A 13 -6.77 3.25 -15.75
N VAL A 14 -6.88 3.18 -14.41
CA VAL A 14 -5.95 3.84 -13.50
C VAL A 14 -4.72 2.95 -13.35
N VAL A 15 -3.64 3.29 -14.05
CA VAL A 15 -2.33 2.66 -13.86
C VAL A 15 -1.58 3.43 -12.78
N CYS A 16 -1.47 2.86 -11.58
CA CYS A 16 -0.63 3.39 -10.52
C CYS A 16 0.84 3.02 -10.77
N ALA A 17 1.61 3.91 -11.40
CA ALA A 17 3.06 3.78 -11.49
C ALA A 17 3.74 4.47 -10.30
N SER A 18 4.37 3.68 -9.42
CA SER A 18 5.29 4.21 -8.40
C SER A 18 6.72 4.11 -8.95
N HIS A 19 7.36 5.26 -9.19
CA HIS A 19 8.72 5.33 -9.74
C HIS A 19 9.73 5.36 -8.59
N ALA A 20 10.39 4.23 -8.31
CA ALA A 20 11.68 4.22 -7.62
C ALA A 20 12.71 4.97 -8.50
N PRO A 21 13.81 5.53 -7.97
CA PRO A 21 14.78 6.31 -8.76
C PRO A 21 15.57 5.51 -9.82
N ASP A 22 15.25 4.22 -10.01
CA ASP A 22 15.74 3.36 -11.09
C ASP A 22 14.57 2.64 -11.80
N ALA A 23 13.46 3.35 -12.02
CA ALA A 23 12.37 2.80 -12.80
C ALA A 23 12.71 2.92 -14.28
N ALA A 24 13.23 1.80 -14.79
CA ALA A 24 13.13 1.42 -16.20
C ALA A 24 11.84 1.98 -16.81
N ALA A 25 11.97 2.51 -18.03
CA ALA A 25 10.90 3.05 -18.84
C ALA A 25 9.59 2.26 -18.67
N PRO A 26 8.42 2.92 -18.64
CA PRO A 26 7.14 2.23 -18.50
C PRO A 26 7.12 1.04 -19.47
N PRO A 27 6.77 -0.19 -19.00
CA PRO A 27 6.83 -1.36 -19.85
C PRO A 27 6.06 -1.05 -21.13
N ALA A 28 6.73 -1.23 -22.26
CA ALA A 28 6.21 -0.87 -23.58
C ALA A 28 4.74 -1.29 -23.67
N ALA A 29 3.87 -0.32 -23.94
CA ALA A 29 2.44 -0.53 -24.03
C ALA A 29 2.17 -1.78 -24.87
N ALA A 30 1.50 -2.75 -24.24
CA ALA A 30 1.12 -4.02 -24.86
C ALA A 30 0.34 -3.78 -26.17
N PRO A 31 0.18 -4.78 -27.07
CA PRO A 31 -0.16 -4.63 -28.50
C PRO A 31 -1.58 -4.11 -28.82
N LEU A 32 -2.27 -3.51 -27.84
CA LEU A 32 -3.62 -2.93 -27.96
C LEU A 32 -3.59 -1.44 -28.31
N ALA A 33 -2.41 -0.82 -28.44
CA ALA A 33 -2.27 0.61 -28.69
C ALA A 33 -2.92 1.07 -30.02
N ASP A 34 -2.97 0.20 -31.03
CA ASP A 34 -3.51 0.52 -32.36
C ASP A 34 -5.06 0.55 -32.42
N VAL A 35 -5.75 0.06 -31.38
CA VAL A 35 -7.22 -0.09 -31.36
C VAL A 35 -7.89 0.78 -30.29
N LEU A 36 -7.10 1.46 -29.45
CA LEU A 36 -7.61 2.26 -28.33
C LEU A 36 -7.49 3.76 -28.60
N PRO A 37 -8.43 4.58 -28.10
CA PRO A 37 -8.31 6.03 -28.15
C PRO A 37 -7.09 6.52 -27.32
N PRO A 38 -6.60 7.76 -27.54
CA PRO A 38 -5.48 8.31 -26.79
C PRO A 38 -5.70 8.22 -25.28
N THR A 39 -4.74 7.61 -24.57
CA THR A 39 -4.80 7.42 -23.11
C THR A 39 -4.45 8.71 -22.38
N GLU A 40 -5.35 9.20 -21.55
CA GLU A 40 -5.05 10.26 -20.59
C GLU A 40 -4.36 9.68 -19.34
N VAL A 41 -3.23 10.27 -18.95
CA VAL A 41 -2.40 9.79 -17.84
C VAL A 41 -2.53 10.75 -16.65
N PHE A 42 -2.92 10.19 -15.49
CA PHE A 42 -2.98 10.92 -14.23
C PHE A 42 -1.94 10.37 -13.26
N GLU A 43 -0.99 11.19 -12.87
CA GLU A 43 0.08 10.77 -11.96
C GLU A 43 -0.40 10.73 -10.50
N SER A 44 -0.03 9.67 -9.78
CA SER A 44 -0.20 9.60 -8.33
C SER A 44 0.88 10.41 -7.60
N ALA A 45 0.56 10.89 -6.41
CA ALA A 45 1.57 11.44 -5.51
C ALA A 45 2.70 10.43 -5.25
N ARG A 46 3.94 10.91 -5.14
CA ARG A 46 5.14 10.06 -4.94
C ARG A 46 5.19 9.44 -3.54
N THR A 47 4.53 10.05 -2.56
CA THR A 47 4.46 9.61 -1.16
C THR A 47 3.03 9.69 -0.66
N ASN A 48 2.74 8.99 0.44
CA ASN A 48 1.46 9.02 1.15
C ASN A 48 0.22 8.67 0.32
N PHE A 49 0.37 7.99 -0.82
CA PHE A 49 -0.74 7.66 -1.72
C PHE A 49 -1.48 6.38 -1.32
N ARG A 50 -0.85 5.50 -0.53
CA ARG A 50 -1.39 4.18 -0.20
C ARG A 50 -2.19 4.21 1.10
N MET A 51 -3.51 4.07 0.98
CA MET A 51 -4.42 4.14 2.14
C MET A 51 -4.52 2.83 2.92
N ARG A 52 -4.07 1.71 2.36
CA ARG A 52 -4.12 0.38 2.99
C ARG A 52 -2.78 -0.35 2.88
N ALA A 53 -2.29 -0.87 4.00
CA ALA A 53 -1.10 -1.72 4.04
C ALA A 53 -1.29 -2.87 5.04
N ALA A 54 -0.61 -3.97 4.78
CA ALA A 54 -0.52 -5.09 5.70
C ALA A 54 0.97 -5.36 5.94
N PHE A 55 1.32 -5.51 7.21
CA PHE A 55 2.68 -5.81 7.65
C PHE A 55 2.65 -7.16 8.36
N LYS A 56 3.62 -8.02 8.06
CA LYS A 56 3.83 -9.18 8.93
C LYS A 56 4.52 -8.72 10.21
N ILE A 57 4.29 -9.47 11.27
CA ILE A 57 4.99 -9.28 12.53
C ILE A 57 6.14 -10.26 12.62
N TRP A 58 7.33 -9.74 12.88
CA TRP A 58 8.51 -10.50 13.24
C TRP A 58 8.87 -10.26 14.70
N ARG A 59 9.42 -11.29 15.33
CA ARG A 59 9.78 -11.27 16.75
C ARG A 59 11.25 -11.53 16.88
N GLU A 60 11.90 -10.70 17.66
CA GLU A 60 13.28 -10.92 18.05
C GLU A 60 13.39 -10.73 19.56
N ALA A 61 13.66 -11.81 20.27
CA ALA A 61 13.64 -11.89 21.73
C ALA A 61 12.33 -11.33 22.34
N GLU A 62 12.35 -10.09 22.82
CA GLU A 62 11.23 -9.42 23.48
C GLU A 62 10.62 -8.30 22.62
N ASP A 63 11.20 -8.04 21.45
CA ASP A 63 10.77 -6.96 20.55
C ASP A 63 9.89 -7.45 19.40
N LEU A 64 9.00 -6.55 18.98
CA LEU A 64 8.03 -6.75 17.91
C LEU A 64 8.31 -5.77 16.78
N HIS A 65 8.52 -6.29 15.57
CA HIS A 65 8.86 -5.49 14.41
C HIS A 65 7.89 -5.73 13.24
N TYR A 66 7.57 -4.66 12.51
CA TYR A 66 6.90 -4.76 11.23
C TYR A 66 7.89 -5.22 10.16
N VAL A 67 7.52 -6.22 9.38
CA VAL A 67 8.33 -6.71 8.26
C VAL A 67 7.54 -6.84 6.97
N MET A 68 8.24 -6.62 5.88
CA MET A 68 7.79 -6.86 4.51
C MET A 68 8.78 -7.78 3.79
N PHE A 69 8.35 -8.36 2.68
CA PHE A 69 9.14 -9.28 1.88
C PHE A 69 9.29 -8.72 0.47
N ASN A 70 10.46 -8.91 -0.12
CA ASN A 70 10.70 -8.50 -1.50
C ASN A 70 9.96 -9.43 -2.46
N ARG A 71 9.58 -8.91 -3.63
CA ARG A 71 8.94 -9.73 -4.65
C ARG A 71 9.94 -10.76 -5.16
N GLY A 72 9.70 -12.03 -4.88
CA GLY A 72 10.60 -13.14 -5.24
C GLY A 72 11.47 -13.67 -4.10
N ASP A 73 11.43 -13.05 -2.92
CA ASP A 73 12.11 -13.52 -1.71
C ASP A 73 11.13 -13.52 -0.53
N SER A 74 10.68 -14.71 -0.14
CA SER A 74 9.77 -14.93 0.99
C SER A 74 10.48 -15.19 2.32
N ASP A 75 11.80 -15.35 2.28
CA ASP A 75 12.55 -15.93 3.40
C ASP A 75 13.35 -14.87 4.15
N THR A 76 13.73 -13.78 3.47
CA THR A 76 14.42 -12.64 4.09
C THR A 76 13.42 -11.55 4.52
N PRO A 77 13.05 -11.46 5.80
CA PRO A 77 12.22 -10.36 6.29
C PRO A 77 12.99 -9.04 6.23
N GLN A 78 12.37 -8.00 5.65
CA GLN A 78 12.89 -6.64 5.65
C GLN A 78 12.14 -5.82 6.70
N GLN A 79 12.87 -5.32 7.70
CA GLN A 79 12.30 -4.50 8.76
C GLN A 79 11.80 -3.16 8.20
N VAL A 80 10.56 -2.79 8.57
CA VAL A 80 9.94 -1.54 8.16
C VAL A 80 9.86 -0.60 9.37
N LEU A 81 10.76 0.38 9.40
CA LEU A 81 10.75 1.47 10.39
C LEU A 81 9.83 2.63 9.96
N THR A 82 9.83 2.94 8.66
CA THR A 82 9.02 4.00 8.06
C THR A 82 8.39 3.50 6.77
N TYR A 83 7.18 3.93 6.45
CA TYR A 83 6.47 3.50 5.25
C TYR A 83 6.00 4.70 4.41
N PRO A 84 6.91 5.35 3.64
CA PRO A 84 6.64 6.61 2.95
C PRO A 84 5.55 6.53 1.85
N MET A 85 5.22 5.32 1.40
CA MET A 85 4.09 5.09 0.49
C MET A 85 2.74 5.14 1.21
N GLY A 86 2.69 4.76 2.50
CA GLY A 86 1.47 4.75 3.30
C GLY A 86 1.04 6.15 3.68
N SER A 87 -0.26 6.34 3.94
CA SER A 87 -0.81 7.62 4.38
C SER A 87 -0.08 8.18 5.62
N VAL A 88 -0.18 9.49 5.81
CA VAL A 88 0.37 10.17 6.99
C VAL A 88 -0.18 9.53 8.28
N ARG A 89 -1.50 9.30 8.30
CA ARG A 89 -2.18 8.68 9.44
C ARG A 89 -1.68 7.27 9.75
N LEU A 90 -1.40 6.48 8.71
CA LEU A 90 -0.84 5.14 8.90
C LEU A 90 0.54 5.23 9.56
N ASN A 91 1.43 6.09 9.06
CA ASN A 91 2.78 6.25 9.62
C ASN A 91 2.75 6.74 11.07
N GLU A 92 1.85 7.67 11.41
CA GLU A 92 1.63 8.12 12.79
C GLU A 92 1.22 6.96 13.73
N LEU A 93 0.43 6.02 13.23
CA LEU A 93 -0.12 4.91 14.03
C LEU A 93 0.83 3.72 14.16
N MET A 94 1.86 3.60 13.33
CA MET A 94 2.81 2.48 13.37
C MET A 94 3.53 2.39 14.72
N THR A 95 4.15 3.48 15.18
CA THR A 95 4.89 3.51 16.45
C THR A 95 4.01 3.22 17.68
N PRO A 96 2.90 3.95 17.92
CA PRO A 96 2.08 3.73 19.12
C PRO A 96 1.43 2.34 19.12
N LEU A 97 1.05 1.79 17.96
CA LEU A 97 0.52 0.45 17.90
C LEU A 97 1.58 -0.59 18.28
N ARG A 98 2.79 -0.48 17.73
CA ARG A 98 3.90 -1.38 18.06
C ARG A 98 4.19 -1.37 19.56
N GLU A 99 4.27 -0.18 20.16
CA GLU A 99 4.49 -0.06 21.61
C GLU A 99 3.36 -0.66 22.45
N ALA A 100 2.11 -0.47 22.04
CA ALA A 100 0.96 -1.06 22.72
C ALA A 100 0.99 -2.60 22.63
N LEU A 101 1.31 -3.15 21.46
CA LEU A 101 1.42 -4.59 21.25
C LEU A 101 2.59 -5.22 22.02
N SER A 102 3.72 -4.52 22.13
CA SER A 102 4.87 -5.00 22.90
C SER A 102 4.62 -5.06 24.41
N ARG A 103 3.69 -4.25 24.95
CA ARG A 103 3.38 -4.24 26.39
C ARG A 103 2.48 -5.40 26.82
N ASP A 104 1.69 -5.98 25.91
CA ASP A 104 0.81 -7.10 26.21
C ASP A 104 1.43 -8.40 25.70
N ARG A 105 1.87 -9.25 26.61
CA ARG A 105 2.50 -10.54 26.29
C ARG A 105 1.56 -11.50 25.54
N THR A 106 0.27 -11.46 25.82
CA THR A 106 -0.71 -12.34 25.18
C THR A 106 -0.90 -11.95 23.72
N LEU A 107 -1.05 -10.65 23.48
CA LEU A 107 -1.20 -10.11 22.13
C LEU A 107 0.10 -10.21 21.35
N SER A 108 1.22 -9.89 22.01
CA SER A 108 2.53 -10.01 21.39
C SER A 108 2.64 -11.42 20.85
N GLU A 109 2.67 -12.49 21.65
CA GLU A 109 2.92 -13.87 21.20
C GLU A 109 1.96 -14.42 20.10
N ARG A 110 0.76 -13.87 19.91
CA ARG A 110 -0.27 -14.44 19.01
C ARG A 110 -0.49 -13.70 17.69
N ILE A 111 -0.11 -12.43 17.58
CA ILE A 111 -0.35 -11.63 16.36
C ILE A 111 0.66 -11.98 15.27
N ASN A 112 0.17 -12.31 14.06
CA ASN A 112 1.04 -12.66 12.93
C ASN A 112 1.17 -11.52 11.92
N ASP A 113 0.15 -10.69 11.80
CA ASP A 113 0.10 -9.60 10.86
C ASP A 113 -0.78 -8.47 11.37
N VAL A 114 -0.54 -7.27 10.89
CA VAL A 114 -1.33 -6.09 11.21
C VAL A 114 -1.75 -5.44 9.90
N ARG A 115 -3.05 -5.17 9.77
CA ARG A 115 -3.64 -4.52 8.60
C ARG A 115 -4.13 -3.14 8.98
N PHE A 116 -3.63 -2.13 8.27
CA PHE A 116 -4.08 -0.75 8.38
C PHE A 116 -4.96 -0.42 7.19
N LEU A 117 -6.11 0.19 7.47
CA LEU A 117 -6.97 0.84 6.50
C LEU A 117 -7.22 2.27 6.97
N THR A 118 -6.85 3.25 6.16
CA THR A 118 -7.05 4.67 6.45
C THR A 118 -7.95 5.30 5.41
N THR A 119 -8.60 6.41 5.76
CA THR A 119 -9.43 7.20 4.84
C THR A 119 -8.76 8.54 4.54
N LEU A 120 -9.25 9.23 3.50
CA LEU A 120 -8.83 10.60 3.19
C LEU A 120 -9.25 11.61 4.26
N THR A 121 -10.25 11.28 5.09
CA THR A 121 -10.70 12.10 6.23
C THR A 121 -9.82 11.96 7.47
N GLY A 122 -8.88 11.00 7.48
CA GLY A 122 -7.99 10.75 8.62
C GLY A 122 -8.46 9.67 9.60
N ASP A 123 -9.57 9.00 9.30
CA ASP A 123 -10.02 7.84 10.08
C ASP A 123 -9.13 6.63 9.80
N ALA A 124 -9.06 5.72 10.78
CA ALA A 124 -8.26 4.51 10.68
C ALA A 124 -8.99 3.32 11.29
N LEU A 125 -8.95 2.20 10.56
CA LEU A 125 -9.31 0.86 11.03
C LEU A 125 -8.04 0.02 11.07
N ILE A 126 -7.79 -0.61 12.21
CA ILE A 126 -6.66 -1.51 12.42
C ILE A 126 -7.21 -2.89 12.74
N SER A 127 -6.70 -3.92 12.06
CA SER A 127 -6.99 -5.32 12.33
C SER A 127 -5.71 -6.05 12.71
N ILE A 128 -5.73 -6.76 13.82
CA ILE A 128 -4.63 -7.54 14.42
C ILE A 128 -5.01 -9.01 14.57
#